data_AF-M1C3T9-F1
#
_entry.id   AF-M1C3T9-F1
#
_cell.length_a   1.000
_cell.length_b   1.000
_cell.length_c   1.000
_cell.angle_alpha   90.00
_cell.angle_beta   90.00
_cell.angle_gamma   90.00
#
_symmetry.space_group_name_H-M   'P 1'
#
loop_
_entity.id
_entity.type
_entity.pdbx_description
1 polymer ?
#
loop_
_entity_poly.entity_id
_entity_poly.type
_entity_poly.pdbx_seq_one_letter_code
_entity_poly.pdbx_strand_id
1 'polypeptide(L)' 'MTPGSILLLYGAKIQIYRGFLRLAVENKMQIKVAEPMEFDVDDDEDCNLSLAEYDVIRKY' A
#
# COMPACT_ATOMS: atom_id res chain seq x y z
N MET A 1 7.07 -5.16 10.32
CA MET A 1 5.61 -5.38 10.23
C MET A 1 5.40 -6.84 10.55
N THR A 2 4.54 -7.14 11.52
CA THR A 2 4.23 -8.52 11.90
C THR A 2 3.02 -8.97 11.08
N PRO A 3 3.06 -10.14 10.41
CA PRO A 3 1.89 -10.68 9.70
C PRO A 3 0.66 -10.73 10.61
N GLY A 4 -0.52 -10.45 10.05
CA GLY A 4 -1.79 -10.42 10.79
C GLY A 4 -2.02 -9.18 11.66
N SER A 5 -1.08 -8.23 11.73
CA SER A 5 -1.32 -6.95 12.42
C SER A 5 -2.07 -5.97 11.54
N ILE A 6 -3.04 -5.25 12.12
CA ILE A 6 -3.71 -4.12 11.47
C ILE A 6 -2.93 -2.85 11.75
N LEU A 7 -2.56 -2.12 10.69
CA LEU A 7 -1.73 -0.93 10.78
C LEU A 7 -2.39 0.26 10.07
N LEU A 8 -2.28 1.44 10.66
CA LEU A 8 -2.60 2.72 10.04
C LEU A 8 -1.31 3.39 9.57
N LEU A 9 -1.21 3.65 8.27
CA LEU A 9 -0.03 4.25 7.62
C LEU A 9 -0.31 5.72 7.30
N TYR A 10 0.17 6.64 8.14
CA TYR A 10 -0.04 8.07 7.96
C TYR A 10 0.99 8.65 7.01
N GLY A 11 0.56 9.49 6.07
CA GLY A 11 1.47 10.10 5.10
C GLY A 11 2.07 9.10 4.11
N ALA A 12 1.49 7.91 3.98
CA ALA A 12 1.87 6.94 2.98
C ALA A 12 1.66 7.52 1.57
N LYS A 13 2.63 7.28 0.69
CA LYS A 13 2.58 7.69 -0.71
C LYS A 13 2.50 6.46 -1.59
N ILE A 14 1.78 6.59 -2.69
CA ILE A 14 1.83 5.63 -3.77
C ILE A 14 3.09 5.92 -4.58
N GLN A 15 3.93 4.91 -4.74
CA GLN A 15 5.15 4.97 -5.52
C GLN A 15 5.08 3.94 -6.65
N ILE A 16 5.52 4.32 -7.85
CA ILE A 16 5.77 3.37 -8.93
C ILE A 16 7.24 2.96 -8.88
N TYR A 17 7.49 1.65 -8.83
CA TYR A 17 8.83 1.08 -8.91
C TYR A 17 8.87 0.03 -10.00
N ARG A 18 9.66 0.30 -11.05
CA ARG A 18 9.81 -0.58 -12.23
C ARG A 18 8.47 -0.96 -12.87
N GLY A 19 7.53 -0.01 -12.99
CA GLY A 19 6.21 -0.24 -13.57
C GLY A 19 5.14 -0.70 -12.59
N PHE A 20 5.48 -1.02 -11.33
CA PHE A 20 4.50 -1.57 -10.37
C PHE A 20 4.24 -0.60 -9.21
N LEU A 21 2.98 -0.53 -8.76
CA LEU A 21 2.60 0.31 -7.62
C LEU A 21 3.02 -0.31 -6.30
N ARG A 22 3.44 0.55 -5.37
CA ARG A 22 3.76 0.21 -3.99
C ARG A 22 3.25 1.31 -3.07
N LEU A 23 2.78 0.91 -1.90
CA LEU A 23 2.53 1.84 -0.81
C LEU A 23 3.80 1.99 0.02
N ALA A 24 4.31 3.22 0.14
CA ALA A 24 5.54 3.51 0.85
C ALA A 24 5.30 4.56 1.94
N VAL A 25 5.89 4.34 3.11
CA VAL A 25 5.87 5.31 4.22
C VAL A 25 7.28 5.84 4.40
N GLU A 26 7.45 7.16 4.39
CA GLU A 26 8.74 7.79 4.64
C GLU A 26 9.14 7.63 6.11
N ASN A 27 10.45 7.63 6.38
CA ASN A 27 10.99 7.42 7.74
C ASN A 27 10.51 8.44 8.79
N LYS A 28 10.14 9.65 8.37
CA LYS A 28 9.61 10.72 9.23
C LYS A 28 8.11 10.62 9.45
N MET A 29 7.44 9.75 8.71
CA MET A 29 6.00 9.54 8.78
C MET A 29 5.66 8.42 9.77
N GLN A 30 4.39 8.37 10.18
CA GLN A 30 3.96 7.54 11.30
C GLN A 30 3.28 6.24 10.83
N ILE A 31 3.65 5.14 11.46
CA ILE A 31 2.95 3.85 11.38
C ILE A 31 2.39 3.57 12.78
N LYS A 32 1.07 3.37 12.88
CA LYS A 32 0.41 2.98 14.14
C LYS A 32 -0.16 1.58 14.02
N VAL A 33 -0.05 0.80 15.10
CA VAL A 33 -0.85 -0.41 15.26
C VAL A 33 -2.27 0.02 15.61
N ALA A 34 -3.25 -0.49 14.88
CA ALA A 34 -4.66 -0.23 15.16
C ALA A 34 -5.21 -1.28 16.13
N GLU A 35 -6.34 -0.96 16.74
CA GLU A 35 -7.13 -1.97 17.44
C GLU A 35 -7.65 -3.02 16.44
N PRO A 36 -7.85 -4.27 16.88
CA PRO A 36 -8.45 -5.29 16.03
C PRO A 36 -9.79 -4.82 15.48
N MET A 37 -9.96 -4.95 14.17
CA MET A 37 -11.19 -4.62 13.45
C MET A 37 -11.48 -5.76 12.47
N GLU A 38 -12.76 -6.12 12.33
CA GLU A 38 -13.20 -7.08 11.33
C GLU A 38 -13.38 -6.38 9.99
N PHE A 39 -12.47 -6.68 9.07
CA PHE A 39 -12.62 -6.41 7.65
C PHE A 39 -11.94 -7.53 6.88
N ASP A 40 -12.59 -7.96 5.80
CA ASP A 40 -12.00 -8.92 4.89
C ASP A 40 -11.07 -8.17 3.93
N VAL A 41 -9.82 -8.60 3.88
CA VAL A 41 -8.92 -8.22 2.81
C VAL A 41 -9.21 -9.15 1.65
N ASP A 42 -9.43 -8.59 0.47
CA ASP A 42 -9.62 -9.38 -0.73
C ASP A 42 -8.31 -10.14 -1.05
N ASP A 43 -8.36 -11.46 -0.96
CA ASP A 43 -7.23 -12.36 -1.21
C ASP A 43 -7.12 -12.75 -2.70
N ASP A 44 -8.06 -12.32 -3.56
CA ASP A 44 -8.01 -12.56 -4.99
C ASP A 44 -6.93 -11.68 -5.66
N GLU A 45 -6.10 -12.30 -6.50
CA GLU A 45 -4.98 -11.60 -7.16
C GLU A 45 -5.43 -10.48 -8.12
N ASP A 46 -6.68 -10.53 -8.58
CA ASP A 46 -7.27 -9.55 -9.51
C ASP A 46 -7.36 -8.13 -8.91
N CYS A 47 -7.48 -8.01 -7.59
CA CYS A 47 -7.57 -6.74 -6.89
C CYS A 47 -6.22 -6.21 -6.40
N ASN A 48 -5.13 -6.96 -6.61
CA ASN A 48 -3.81 -6.57 -6.15
C ASN A 48 -3.16 -5.54 -7.09
N LEU A 49 -3.26 -4.26 -6.71
CA LEU A 49 -2.68 -3.14 -7.47
C LEU A 49 -1.15 -3.18 -7.62
N SER A 50 -0.44 -4.03 -6.87
CA SER A 50 1.00 -4.22 -7.02
C SER A 50 1.37 -5.24 -8.10
N LEU A 51 0.42 -6.03 -8.61
CA LEU A 51 0.65 -7.00 -9.69
C LEU A 51 0.42 -6.43 -11.08
N ALA A 52 -0.41 -5.39 -11.19
CA ALA A 52 -0.63 -4.70 -12.46
C ALA A 52 0.58 -3.82 -12.84
N GLU A 53 0.87 -3.78 -14.15
CA GLU A 53 1.88 -2.89 -14.72
C GLU A 53 1.24 -1.55 -15.10
N TYR A 54 1.93 -0.46 -14.75
CA TYR A 54 1.46 0.90 -14.93
C TYR A 54 2.50 1.75 -15.64
N ASP A 55 2.02 2.50 -16.63
CA ASP A 55 2.78 3.55 -17.29
C ASP A 55 2.58 4.90 -16.61
N VAL A 56 3.68 5.62 -16.42
CA VAL A 56 3.64 7.00 -15.92
C VAL A 56 3.25 7.92 -17.06
N ILE A 57 1.97 8.30 -17.10
CA ILE A 57 1.48 9.32 -18.02
C ILE A 57 1.87 10.70 -17.50
N ARG A 58 2.88 11.33 -18.11
CA ARG A 58 3.20 12.73 -17.85
C ARG A 58 2.28 13.61 -18.69
N LYS A 59 1.39 14.37 -18.05
CA LYS A 59 0.67 15.46 -18.70
C LYS A 59 1.58 16.70 -18.72
N TYR A 60 1.85 17.22 -19.92
CA TYR A 60 2.57 18.48 -20.14
C TYR A 60 1.65 19.68 -19.91
#